data_AF-A0A254QY48-F1
#
_entry.id   AF-A0A254QY48-F1
#
_cell.length_a   1.000
_cell.length_b   1.000
_cell.length_c   1.000
_cell.angle_alpha   90.00
_cell.angle_beta   90.00
_cell.angle_gamma   90.00
#
_symmetry.space_group_name_H-M   'P 1'
#
loop_
_entity.id
_entity.type
_entity.pdbx_description
1 polymer ?
#
loop_
_entity_poly.entity_id
_entity_poly.type
_entity_poly.pdbx_seq_one_letter_code
_entity_poly.pdbx_strand_id
1 'polypeptide(L)'
;MDTAADNSAALAIRDSACDDLIAKLEEEAAASDADTSDIAPFVKELFARYFDASQKKNEPAEVASAKISKMVGKQARKKFAISSEPAPTPEPEHEAETAFAGQVAGKTSGIDRKILNILTEVSAHFGEPITILSGQRSKPQQAQALYTNWQSHLRRGKDNAYLAKNEKLREQLDALKQEKNKDKFVALLNKSADFSALSRHIDGNEVDLAANTDPDLVAALATCLNHSAGRNSEGARCHHFDNRKAVWPITESTRAKWKTP
;
A
#
# COMPACT_ATOMS: atom_id res chain seq x y z
N MET A 1 -8.95 -24.84 -38.42
CA MET A 1 -10.41 -24.80 -38.32
C MET A 1 -10.70 -25.00 -36.84
N ASP A 2 -10.89 -23.92 -36.07
CA ASP A 2 -11.34 -23.99 -34.65
C ASP A 2 -11.72 -22.63 -34.03
N THR A 3 -11.63 -21.52 -34.78
CA THR A 3 -11.88 -20.18 -34.23
C THR A 3 -13.33 -19.91 -33.81
N ALA A 4 -14.30 -20.63 -34.38
CA ALA A 4 -15.72 -20.47 -34.02
C ALA A 4 -16.09 -21.19 -32.71
N ALA A 5 -15.47 -22.35 -32.44
CA ALA A 5 -15.68 -23.12 -31.22
C ALA A 5 -15.00 -22.45 -30.02
N ASP A 6 -13.78 -21.96 -30.20
CA ASP A 6 -13.04 -21.21 -29.17
C ASP A 6 -13.74 -19.90 -28.80
N ASN A 7 -14.31 -19.19 -29.78
CA ASN A 7 -15.06 -17.97 -29.53
C ASN A 7 -16.40 -18.27 -28.81
N SER A 8 -17.06 -19.38 -29.14
CA SER A 8 -18.29 -19.82 -28.45
C SER A 8 -18.04 -20.15 -26.96
N ALA A 9 -16.93 -20.84 -26.66
CA ALA A 9 -16.54 -21.15 -25.28
C ALA A 9 -16.17 -19.89 -24.48
N ALA A 10 -15.43 -18.95 -25.09
CA ALA A 10 -15.08 -17.68 -24.46
C ALA A 10 -16.32 -16.82 -24.15
N LEU A 11 -17.30 -16.80 -25.06
CA LEU A 11 -18.57 -16.10 -24.85
C LEU A 11 -19.42 -16.76 -23.75
N ALA A 12 -19.44 -18.10 -23.68
CA ALA A 12 -20.12 -18.81 -22.59
C ALA A 12 -19.52 -18.49 -21.20
N ILE A 13 -18.18 -18.42 -21.10
CA ILE A 13 -17.47 -18.02 -19.87
C ILE A 13 -17.77 -16.56 -19.49
N ARG A 14 -17.83 -15.67 -20.48
CA ARG A 14 -18.25 -14.28 -20.27
C ARG A 14 -19.67 -14.21 -19.73
N ASP A 15 -20.60 -14.88 -20.39
CA ASP A 15 -22.02 -14.78 -20.09
C ASP A 15 -22.33 -15.36 -18.72
N SER A 16 -21.77 -16.54 -18.39
CA SER A 16 -21.88 -17.12 -17.04
C SER A 16 -21.36 -16.16 -15.96
N ALA A 17 -20.17 -15.57 -16.15
CA ALA A 17 -19.60 -14.66 -15.15
C ALA A 17 -20.37 -13.33 -15.05
N CYS A 18 -20.97 -12.88 -16.15
CA CYS A 18 -21.81 -11.70 -16.19
C CYS A 18 -23.14 -11.95 -15.45
N ASP A 19 -23.78 -13.08 -15.70
CA ASP A 19 -25.04 -13.46 -15.05
C ASP A 19 -24.84 -13.73 -13.55
N ASP A 20 -23.75 -14.40 -13.16
CA ASP A 20 -23.37 -14.60 -11.74
C ASP A 20 -23.19 -13.26 -11.02
N LEU A 21 -22.57 -12.27 -11.68
CA LEU A 21 -22.38 -10.95 -11.11
C LEU A 21 -23.71 -10.18 -10.98
N ILE A 22 -24.60 -10.29 -11.96
CA ILE A 22 -25.92 -9.66 -11.92
C ILE A 22 -26.74 -10.25 -10.77
N ALA A 23 -26.83 -11.58 -10.69
CA ALA A 23 -27.57 -12.26 -9.62
C ALA A 23 -27.06 -11.84 -8.24
N LYS A 24 -25.74 -11.76 -8.07
CA LYS A 24 -25.12 -11.29 -6.82
C LYS A 24 -25.47 -9.84 -6.50
N LEU A 25 -25.45 -8.95 -7.49
CA LEU A 25 -25.75 -7.53 -7.28
C LEU A 25 -27.24 -7.28 -7.02
N GLU A 26 -28.13 -8.06 -7.64
CA GLU A 26 -29.57 -8.01 -7.39
C GLU A 26 -29.91 -8.52 -5.99
N GLU A 27 -29.24 -9.58 -5.52
CA GLU A 27 -29.35 -10.06 -4.13
C GLU A 27 -28.89 -8.99 -3.13
N GLU A 28 -27.72 -8.38 -3.37
CA GLU A 28 -27.19 -7.31 -2.50
C GLU A 28 -28.10 -6.05 -2.53
N ALA A 29 -28.68 -5.71 -3.69
CA ALA A 29 -29.55 -4.55 -3.85
C ALA A 29 -30.93 -4.74 -3.20
N ALA A 30 -31.48 -5.96 -3.26
CA ALA A 30 -32.72 -6.32 -2.57
C ALA A 30 -32.60 -6.17 -1.04
N ALA A 31 -31.40 -6.37 -0.48
CA ALA A 31 -31.14 -6.13 0.94
C ALA A 31 -31.04 -4.63 1.32
N SER A 32 -30.94 -3.73 0.34
CA SER A 32 -30.70 -2.29 0.54
C SER A 32 -31.85 -1.39 0.05
N ASP A 33 -33.03 -1.94 -0.26
CA ASP A 33 -34.18 -1.23 -0.89
C ASP A 33 -33.79 -0.41 -2.15
N ALA A 34 -32.73 -0.82 -2.85
CA ALA A 34 -32.22 -0.14 -4.03
C ALA A 34 -32.99 -0.56 -5.30
N ASP A 35 -33.24 0.39 -6.20
CA ASP A 35 -33.87 0.11 -7.50
C ASP A 35 -32.98 -0.81 -8.35
N THR A 36 -33.48 -2.01 -8.64
CA THR A 36 -32.75 -3.07 -9.34
C THR A 36 -32.92 -3.03 -10.85
N SER A 37 -33.85 -2.23 -11.38
CA SER A 37 -34.24 -2.28 -12.80
C SER A 37 -33.08 -1.99 -13.76
N ASP A 38 -32.10 -1.23 -13.30
CA ASP A 38 -30.97 -0.75 -14.10
C ASP A 38 -29.65 -1.53 -13.85
N ILE A 39 -29.63 -2.47 -12.90
CA ILE A 39 -28.41 -3.24 -12.57
C ILE A 39 -28.01 -4.13 -13.74
N ALA A 40 -28.93 -4.98 -14.22
CA ALA A 40 -28.68 -5.91 -15.31
C ALA A 40 -28.21 -5.22 -16.61
N PRO A 41 -28.88 -4.17 -17.14
CA PRO A 41 -28.42 -3.50 -18.36
C PRO A 41 -27.06 -2.81 -18.16
N PHE A 42 -26.82 -2.18 -17.00
CA PHE A 42 -25.52 -1.54 -16.70
C PHE A 42 -24.37 -2.54 -16.65
N VAL A 43 -24.57 -3.68 -15.99
CA VAL A 43 -23.55 -4.72 -15.88
C VAL A 43 -23.28 -5.33 -17.26
N LYS A 44 -24.31 -5.70 -18.02
CA LYS A 44 -24.16 -6.29 -19.37
C LYS A 44 -23.36 -5.38 -20.31
N GLU A 45 -23.66 -4.08 -20.32
CA GLU A 45 -22.96 -3.12 -21.18
C GLU A 45 -21.46 -3.03 -20.84
N LEU A 46 -21.12 -2.83 -19.57
CA LEU A 46 -19.73 -2.70 -19.14
C LEU A 46 -18.95 -4.01 -19.27
N PHE A 47 -19.59 -5.13 -18.94
CA PHE A 47 -18.96 -6.44 -19.02
C PHE A 47 -18.59 -6.77 -20.47
N ALA A 48 -19.52 -6.58 -21.42
CA ALA A 48 -19.27 -6.78 -22.85
C ALA A 48 -18.12 -5.88 -23.35
N ARG A 49 -18.17 -4.58 -23.02
CA ARG A 49 -17.14 -3.62 -23.44
C ARG A 49 -15.73 -3.99 -22.96
N TYR A 50 -15.59 -4.37 -21.69
CA TYR A 50 -14.29 -4.75 -21.15
C TYR A 50 -13.83 -6.12 -21.63
N PHE A 51 -14.76 -7.04 -21.86
CA PHE A 51 -14.44 -8.37 -22.38
C PHE A 51 -13.90 -8.29 -23.81
N ASP A 52 -14.56 -7.53 -24.69
CA ASP A 52 -14.09 -7.29 -26.06
C ASP A 52 -12.69 -6.65 -26.09
N ALA A 53 -12.42 -5.72 -25.18
CA ALA A 53 -11.11 -5.07 -25.05
C ALA A 53 -10.02 -6.03 -24.55
N SER A 54 -10.39 -7.03 -23.74
CA SER A 54 -9.50 -8.06 -23.21
C SER A 54 -9.22 -9.16 -24.26
N GLN A 55 -10.23 -9.56 -25.03
CA GLN A 55 -10.07 -10.49 -26.15
C GLN A 55 -9.16 -9.93 -27.26
N LYS A 56 -9.23 -8.62 -27.55
CA LYS A 56 -8.27 -7.94 -28.45
C LYS A 56 -6.80 -8.02 -27.98
N LYS A 57 -6.57 -8.33 -26.71
CA LYS A 57 -5.24 -8.49 -26.10
C LYS A 57 -4.84 -9.97 -25.94
N ASN A 58 -5.63 -10.90 -26.48
CA ASN A 58 -5.44 -12.35 -26.35
C ASN A 58 -5.36 -12.83 -24.88
N GLU A 59 -6.09 -12.18 -23.97
CA GLU A 59 -6.19 -12.61 -22.57
C GLU A 59 -7.17 -13.79 -22.47
N PRO A 60 -6.84 -14.88 -21.74
CA PRO A 60 -7.74 -16.01 -21.56
C PRO A 60 -9.09 -15.59 -20.96
N ALA A 61 -10.19 -16.17 -21.44
CA ALA A 61 -11.54 -15.78 -21.07
C ALA A 61 -11.80 -15.88 -19.56
N GLU A 62 -11.27 -16.90 -18.90
CA GLU A 62 -11.40 -17.12 -17.45
C GLU A 62 -10.69 -16.03 -16.65
N VAL A 63 -9.51 -15.61 -17.10
CA VAL A 63 -8.73 -14.55 -16.48
C VAL A 63 -9.40 -13.19 -16.68
N ALA A 64 -9.86 -12.94 -17.91
CA ALA A 64 -10.58 -11.73 -18.29
C ALA A 64 -11.88 -11.59 -17.48
N SER A 65 -12.75 -12.61 -17.48
CA SER A 65 -14.05 -12.59 -16.81
C SER A 65 -13.93 -12.38 -15.30
N ALA A 66 -12.97 -13.02 -14.63
CA ALA A 66 -12.76 -12.83 -13.20
C ALA A 66 -12.33 -11.39 -12.84
N LYS A 67 -11.46 -10.80 -13.66
CA LYS A 67 -10.97 -9.42 -13.48
C LYS A 67 -12.05 -8.39 -13.79
N ILE A 68 -12.80 -8.60 -14.87
CA ILE A 68 -13.91 -7.75 -15.29
C ILE A 68 -15.02 -7.79 -14.25
N SER A 69 -15.35 -8.98 -13.71
CA SER A 69 -16.37 -9.12 -12.65
C SER A 69 -16.06 -8.27 -11.42
N LYS A 70 -14.79 -8.26 -10.98
CA LYS A 70 -14.36 -7.41 -9.85
C LYS A 70 -14.47 -5.92 -10.18
N MET A 71 -14.10 -5.52 -11.39
CA MET A 71 -14.13 -4.13 -11.82
C MET A 71 -15.56 -3.60 -11.97
N VAL A 72 -16.39 -4.33 -12.71
CA VAL A 72 -17.80 -3.99 -12.97
C VAL A 72 -18.60 -4.05 -11.68
N GLY A 73 -18.39 -5.06 -10.83
CA GLY A 73 -19.04 -5.16 -9.53
C GLY A 73 -18.73 -3.99 -8.60
N LYS A 74 -17.50 -3.46 -8.62
CA LYS A 74 -17.16 -2.25 -7.86
C LYS A 74 -17.87 -1.01 -8.41
N GLN A 75 -17.98 -0.88 -9.72
CA GLN A 75 -18.67 0.24 -10.37
C GLN A 75 -20.18 0.19 -10.12
N ALA A 76 -20.79 -1.00 -10.19
CA ALA A 76 -22.21 -1.22 -9.94
C ALA A 76 -22.58 -0.91 -8.48
N ARG A 77 -21.83 -1.45 -7.50
CA ARG A 77 -22.08 -1.14 -6.08
C ARG A 77 -22.01 0.35 -5.78
N LYS A 78 -21.05 1.06 -6.38
CA LYS A 78 -20.94 2.52 -6.26
C LYS A 78 -22.11 3.24 -6.94
N LYS A 79 -22.52 2.82 -8.13
CA LYS A 79 -23.57 3.48 -8.92
C LYS A 79 -24.96 3.33 -8.28
N PHE A 80 -25.25 2.14 -7.76
CA PHE A 80 -26.56 1.78 -7.21
C PHE A 80 -26.61 1.83 -5.69
N ALA A 81 -25.56 2.34 -5.03
CA ALA A 81 -25.45 2.43 -3.57
C ALA A 81 -25.73 1.10 -2.84
N ILE A 82 -25.36 -0.02 -3.48
CA ILE A 82 -25.57 -1.36 -2.94
C ILE A 82 -24.60 -1.60 -1.79
N SER A 83 -25.13 -1.81 -0.59
CA SER A 83 -24.34 -2.20 0.57
C SER A 83 -24.09 -3.71 0.54
N SER A 84 -22.84 -4.13 0.76
CA SER A 84 -22.46 -5.55 0.71
C SER A 84 -22.62 -6.29 2.04
N GLU A 85 -23.40 -5.76 2.98
CA GLU A 85 -23.65 -6.41 4.27
C GLU A 85 -24.89 -7.31 4.21
N PRO A 86 -24.78 -8.60 4.54
CA PRO A 86 -25.95 -9.45 4.70
C PRO A 86 -26.74 -9.00 5.94
N ALA A 87 -28.08 -8.92 5.80
CA ALA A 87 -28.98 -8.51 6.87
C ALA A 87 -28.78 -9.37 8.15
N PRO A 88 -28.56 -8.76 9.33
CA PRO A 88 -28.37 -9.51 10.56
C PRO A 88 -29.70 -10.06 11.09
N THR A 89 -29.67 -11.31 11.54
CA THR A 89 -30.72 -11.93 12.38
C THR A 89 -30.74 -11.21 13.73
N PRO A 90 -31.90 -10.86 14.32
CA PRO A 90 -31.94 -10.00 15.48
C PRO A 90 -31.61 -10.78 16.76
N GLU A 91 -30.48 -10.48 17.37
CA GLU A 91 -30.15 -10.78 18.77
C GLU A 91 -29.32 -9.61 19.35
N PRO A 92 -29.31 -9.44 20.68
CA PRO A 92 -29.56 -8.16 21.35
C PRO A 92 -28.42 -7.16 21.24
N GLU A 93 -28.82 -5.88 21.28
CA GLU A 93 -28.04 -4.65 21.30
C GLU A 93 -26.65 -4.79 21.93
N HIS A 94 -25.65 -5.02 21.09
CA HIS A 94 -24.32 -4.49 21.31
C HIS A 94 -24.09 -3.46 20.21
N GLU A 95 -23.83 -2.22 20.62
CA GLU A 95 -23.51 -1.08 19.76
C GLU A 95 -22.50 -1.52 18.69
N ALA A 96 -22.95 -1.60 17.44
CA ALA A 96 -22.07 -1.89 16.31
C ALA A 96 -21.18 -0.67 16.08
N GLU A 97 -19.94 -0.73 16.57
CA GLU A 97 -18.89 0.20 16.16
C GLU A 97 -18.77 0.15 14.65
N THR A 98 -19.09 1.27 13.99
CA THR A 98 -18.86 1.43 12.55
C THR A 98 -17.39 1.20 12.25
N ALA A 99 -17.05 0.11 11.55
CA ALA A 99 -15.69 -0.17 11.16
C ALA A 99 -15.14 0.98 10.30
N PHE A 100 -14.20 1.75 10.84
CA PHE A 100 -13.60 2.87 10.12
C PHE A 100 -12.78 2.33 8.94
N ALA A 101 -13.05 2.86 7.75
CA ALA A 101 -12.21 2.58 6.59
C ALA A 101 -10.83 3.23 6.81
N GLY A 102 -9.80 2.41 7.06
CA GLY A 102 -8.45 2.89 7.32
C GLY A 102 -7.91 3.80 6.21
N GLN A 103 -7.22 4.87 6.61
CA GLN A 103 -6.76 5.92 5.72
C GLN A 103 -5.24 6.10 5.85
N VAL A 104 -4.54 6.00 4.71
CA VAL A 104 -3.10 6.25 4.61
C VAL A 104 -2.85 7.33 3.58
N ALA A 105 -2.17 8.40 3.99
CA ALA A 105 -1.89 9.57 3.17
C ALA A 105 -0.38 9.91 3.15
N GLY A 106 0.00 10.93 2.36
CA GLY A 106 1.38 11.41 2.28
C GLY A 106 2.20 10.74 1.18
N LYS A 107 3.51 10.54 1.42
CA LYS A 107 4.47 10.05 0.40
C LYS A 107 4.35 8.53 0.18
N THR A 108 3.21 8.06 -0.31
CA THR A 108 2.89 6.62 -0.41
C THR A 108 3.50 5.89 -1.62
N SER A 109 4.02 6.64 -2.61
CA SER A 109 4.50 6.07 -3.87
C SER A 109 5.68 5.12 -3.66
N GLY A 110 5.63 3.96 -4.32
CA GLY A 110 6.70 2.97 -4.36
C GLY A 110 6.99 2.24 -3.05
N ILE A 111 6.16 2.43 -2.01
CA ILE A 111 6.28 1.70 -0.75
C ILE A 111 5.80 0.27 -0.94
N ASP A 112 6.48 -0.66 -0.29
CA ASP A 112 6.10 -2.06 -0.23
C ASP A 112 4.63 -2.22 0.21
N ARG A 113 3.87 -3.00 -0.56
CA ARG A 113 2.42 -3.12 -0.37
C ARG A 113 2.06 -3.68 1.01
N LYS A 114 2.92 -4.52 1.60
CA LYS A 114 2.70 -5.09 2.92
C LYS A 114 2.73 -4.03 4.00
N ILE A 115 3.67 -3.08 3.91
CA ILE A 115 3.73 -1.94 4.83
C ILE A 115 2.44 -1.13 4.71
N LEU A 116 2.04 -0.77 3.48
CA LEU A 116 0.81 0.01 3.25
C LEU A 116 -0.43 -0.70 3.81
N ASN A 117 -0.56 -2.02 3.63
CA ASN A 117 -1.68 -2.78 4.15
C ASN A 117 -1.71 -2.79 5.70
N ILE A 118 -0.55 -2.95 6.34
CA ILE A 118 -0.45 -2.88 7.82
C ILE A 118 -0.84 -1.49 8.31
N LEU A 119 -0.35 -0.42 7.68
CA LEU A 119 -0.73 0.95 8.03
C LEU A 119 -2.25 1.15 7.90
N THR A 120 -2.86 0.64 6.83
CA THR A 120 -4.31 0.73 6.62
C THR A 120 -5.10 0.00 7.70
N GLU A 121 -4.70 -1.21 8.10
CA GLU A 121 -5.43 -1.95 9.15
C GLU A 121 -5.27 -1.30 10.53
N VAL A 122 -4.09 -0.80 10.87
CA VAL A 122 -3.91 -0.07 12.14
C VAL A 122 -4.72 1.23 12.12
N SER A 123 -4.71 1.98 11.01
CA SER A 123 -5.55 3.16 10.85
C SER A 123 -7.04 2.85 11.00
N ALA A 124 -7.51 1.72 10.45
CA ALA A 124 -8.89 1.28 10.57
C ALA A 124 -9.27 0.95 12.02
N HIS A 125 -8.38 0.27 12.76
CA HIS A 125 -8.62 -0.10 14.15
C HIS A 125 -8.82 1.11 15.06
N PHE A 126 -8.02 2.17 14.89
CA PHE A 126 -8.10 3.37 15.73
C PHE A 126 -9.01 4.46 15.16
N GLY A 127 -9.54 4.30 13.93
CA GLY A 127 -10.29 5.35 13.25
C GLY A 127 -9.47 6.60 12.91
N GLU A 128 -8.14 6.52 12.99
CA GLU A 128 -7.23 7.66 12.80
C GLU A 128 -6.40 7.53 11.51
N PRO A 129 -6.31 8.58 10.68
CA PRO A 129 -5.52 8.54 9.47
C PRO A 129 -4.01 8.54 9.76
N ILE A 130 -3.26 7.70 9.05
CA ILE A 130 -1.79 7.67 9.14
C ILE A 130 -1.19 8.47 7.98
N THR A 131 -0.35 9.46 8.29
CA THR A 131 0.36 10.27 7.28
C THR A 131 1.83 9.88 7.20
N ILE A 132 2.26 9.44 6.02
CA ILE A 132 3.66 9.08 5.74
C ILE A 132 4.48 10.33 5.39
N LEU A 133 5.47 10.63 6.23
CA LEU A 133 6.39 11.74 6.06
C LEU A 133 7.47 11.45 4.99
N SER A 134 7.93 10.21 4.92
CA SER A 134 8.94 9.73 3.98
C SER A 134 8.64 8.29 3.57
N GLY A 135 8.52 8.05 2.27
CA GLY A 135 8.29 6.72 1.68
C GLY A 135 9.47 6.29 0.83
N GLN A 136 9.21 5.72 -0.35
CA GLN A 136 10.29 5.36 -1.27
C GLN A 136 11.10 6.60 -1.69
N ARG A 137 12.43 6.46 -1.81
CA ARG A 137 13.33 7.50 -2.29
C ARG A 137 14.24 6.98 -3.39
N SER A 138 14.44 7.78 -4.41
CA SER A 138 15.43 7.47 -5.45
C SER A 138 16.87 7.61 -4.91
N LYS A 139 17.84 6.93 -5.54
CA LYS A 139 19.27 7.08 -5.20
C LYS A 139 19.74 8.55 -5.21
N PRO A 140 19.39 9.39 -6.20
CA PRO A 140 19.76 10.80 -6.18
C PRO A 140 19.18 11.57 -4.98
N GLN A 141 17.91 11.33 -4.63
CA GLN A 141 17.28 11.96 -3.45
C GLN A 141 17.99 11.54 -2.15
N GLN A 142 18.31 10.25 -2.01
CA GLN A 142 19.06 9.75 -0.85
C GLN A 142 20.46 10.36 -0.76
N ALA A 143 21.20 10.41 -1.88
CA ALA A 143 22.54 10.99 -1.92
C ALA A 143 22.51 12.50 -1.60
N GLN A 144 21.50 13.22 -2.09
CA GLN A 144 21.28 14.62 -1.75
C GLN A 144 21.03 14.82 -0.26
N ALA A 145 20.13 14.02 0.34
CA ALA A 145 19.81 14.10 1.76
C ALA A 145 21.05 13.86 2.62
N LEU A 146 21.86 12.85 2.26
CA LEU A 146 23.14 12.57 2.91
C LEU A 146 24.11 13.74 2.81
N TYR A 147 24.29 14.32 1.62
CA TYR A 147 25.20 15.46 1.44
C TYR A 147 24.76 16.68 2.25
N THR A 148 23.48 17.04 2.19
CA THR A 148 22.92 18.19 2.93
C THR A 148 23.18 18.05 4.42
N ASN A 149 22.92 16.84 4.96
CA ASN A 149 22.88 16.62 6.38
C ASN A 149 24.13 15.95 6.97
N TRP A 150 25.17 15.72 6.14
CA TRP A 150 26.35 14.92 6.46
C TRP A 150 26.99 15.26 7.82
N GLN A 151 27.27 16.54 8.05
CA GLN A 151 27.94 17.02 9.26
C GLN A 151 26.97 17.39 10.40
N SER A 152 25.67 17.36 10.13
CA SER A 152 24.62 17.68 11.09
C SER A 152 24.23 16.41 11.86
N HIS A 153 22.96 16.04 11.86
CA HIS A 153 22.42 14.88 12.56
C HIS A 153 22.91 13.52 12.03
N LEU A 154 23.56 13.46 10.86
CA LEU A 154 24.14 12.21 10.34
C LEU A 154 25.53 11.91 10.93
N ARG A 155 26.11 12.84 11.72
CA ARG A 155 27.40 12.68 12.41
C ARG A 155 28.51 12.13 11.51
N ARG A 156 28.60 12.69 10.29
CA ARG A 156 29.54 12.28 9.23
C ARG A 156 29.39 10.80 8.85
N GLY A 157 28.14 10.33 8.74
CA GLY A 157 27.79 8.96 8.39
C GLY A 157 27.90 7.95 9.54
N LYS A 158 28.30 8.34 10.75
CA LYS A 158 28.49 7.41 11.88
C LYS A 158 27.19 6.79 12.40
N ASP A 159 26.07 7.48 12.22
CA ASP A 159 24.77 7.00 12.69
C ASP A 159 24.12 6.01 11.68
N ASN A 160 24.73 5.84 10.50
CA ASN A 160 24.30 4.83 9.53
C ASN A 160 25.18 3.57 9.67
N ALA A 161 24.57 2.42 9.95
CA ALA A 161 25.30 1.18 10.23
C ALA A 161 26.20 0.70 9.08
N TYR A 162 25.81 0.95 7.82
CA TYR A 162 26.64 0.61 6.65
C TYR A 162 27.86 1.53 6.55
N LEU A 163 27.66 2.84 6.62
CA LEU A 163 28.75 3.83 6.53
C LEU A 163 29.69 3.78 7.74
N ALA A 164 29.17 3.49 8.94
CA ALA A 164 29.97 3.33 10.15
C ALA A 164 30.97 2.17 10.04
N LYS A 165 30.62 1.10 9.30
CA LYS A 165 31.50 -0.04 9.03
C LYS A 165 32.46 0.20 7.86
N ASN A 166 32.21 1.22 7.05
CA ASN A 166 32.99 1.51 5.85
C ASN A 166 33.78 2.82 6.02
N GLU A 167 34.77 2.79 6.93
CA GLU A 167 35.51 3.98 7.35
C GLU A 167 36.21 4.69 6.20
N LYS A 168 36.86 3.94 5.30
CA LYS A 168 37.53 4.51 4.13
C LYS A 168 36.56 5.33 3.26
N LEU A 169 35.39 4.79 2.94
CA LEU A 169 34.37 5.52 2.18
C LEU A 169 33.90 6.75 2.94
N ARG A 170 33.68 6.62 4.25
CA ARG A 170 33.23 7.72 5.12
C ARG A 170 34.22 8.87 5.15
N GLU A 171 35.51 8.60 5.26
CA GLU A 171 36.57 9.63 5.25
C GLU A 171 36.66 10.34 3.91
N GLN A 172 36.58 9.60 2.79
CA GLN A 172 36.56 10.20 1.46
C GLN A 172 35.33 11.11 1.28
N LEU A 173 34.16 10.69 1.74
CA LEU A 173 32.94 11.50 1.74
C LEU A 173 33.07 12.73 2.65
N ASP A 174 33.70 12.61 3.82
CA ASP A 174 33.93 13.74 4.72
C ASP A 174 34.86 14.78 4.10
N ALA A 175 35.95 14.36 3.46
CA ALA A 175 36.86 15.25 2.72
C ALA A 175 36.10 16.01 1.61
N LEU A 176 35.34 15.30 0.78
CA LEU A 176 34.53 15.91 -0.27
C LEU A 176 33.47 16.89 0.28
N LYS A 177 32.89 16.59 1.45
CA LYS A 177 31.97 17.51 2.12
C LYS A 177 32.68 18.77 2.63
N GLN A 178 33.88 18.65 3.20
CA GLN A 178 34.69 19.79 3.65
C GLN A 178 35.10 20.68 2.48
N GLU A 179 35.44 20.08 1.34
CA GLU A 179 35.71 20.77 0.07
C GLU A 179 34.46 21.39 -0.59
N LYS A 180 33.28 21.16 -0.02
CA LYS A 180 31.97 21.55 -0.59
C LYS A 180 31.73 20.98 -2.00
N ASN A 181 32.35 19.85 -2.33
CA ASN A 181 32.26 19.23 -3.65
C ASN A 181 31.11 18.22 -3.72
N LYS A 182 29.88 18.74 -3.89
CA LYS A 182 28.66 17.94 -3.95
C LYS A 182 28.70 16.89 -5.07
N ASP A 183 29.17 17.25 -6.26
CA ASP A 183 29.09 16.37 -7.42
C ASP A 183 30.01 15.16 -7.26
N LYS A 184 31.24 15.37 -6.79
CA LYS A 184 32.15 14.25 -6.47
C LYS A 184 31.64 13.43 -5.29
N PHE A 185 31.01 14.04 -4.28
CA PHE A 185 30.41 13.31 -3.16
C PHE A 185 29.31 12.35 -3.64
N VAL A 186 28.39 12.84 -4.47
CA VAL A 186 27.31 12.04 -5.05
C VAL A 186 27.86 10.97 -5.98
N ALA A 187 28.84 11.30 -6.82
CA ALA A 187 29.48 10.33 -7.71
C ALA A 187 30.18 9.21 -6.94
N LEU A 188 30.88 9.54 -5.84
CA LEU A 188 31.54 8.55 -4.99
C LEU A 188 30.51 7.64 -4.31
N LEU A 189 29.42 8.19 -3.76
CA LEU A 189 28.32 7.38 -3.22
C LEU A 189 27.75 6.42 -4.27
N ASN A 190 27.41 6.94 -5.46
CA ASN A 190 26.85 6.12 -6.54
C ASN A 190 27.78 4.99 -7.00
N LYS A 191 29.10 5.21 -6.96
CA LYS A 191 30.11 4.23 -7.36
C LYS A 191 30.41 3.18 -6.28
N SER A 192 30.40 3.58 -5.01
CA SER A 192 31.02 2.79 -3.93
C SER A 192 30.07 2.40 -2.79
N ALA A 193 28.86 2.95 -2.75
CA ALA A 193 27.88 2.58 -1.72
C ALA A 193 26.93 1.48 -2.22
N ASP A 194 26.67 0.50 -1.35
CA ASP A 194 25.48 -0.34 -1.47
C ASP A 194 24.28 0.44 -0.93
N PHE A 195 23.43 0.91 -1.85
CA PHE A 195 22.25 1.71 -1.51
C PHE A 195 21.19 0.93 -0.72
N SER A 196 21.10 -0.38 -0.93
CA SER A 196 20.12 -1.22 -0.22
C SER A 196 20.51 -1.40 1.25
N ALA A 197 21.82 -1.43 1.54
CA ALA A 197 22.36 -1.42 2.89
C ALA A 197 22.37 -0.02 3.52
N LEU A 198 22.46 1.03 2.70
CA LEU A 198 22.51 2.43 3.12
C LEU A 198 21.14 2.93 3.60
N SER A 199 20.05 2.59 2.91
CA SER A 199 18.72 3.10 3.22
C SER A 199 17.64 2.18 2.64
N ARG A 200 16.70 1.72 3.46
CA ARG A 200 15.63 0.81 3.00
C ARG A 200 14.52 1.56 2.26
N HIS A 201 14.47 2.89 2.40
CA HIS A 201 13.65 3.75 1.55
C HIS A 201 13.98 3.61 0.06
N ILE A 202 15.19 3.17 -0.32
CA ILE A 202 15.56 2.99 -1.74
C ILE A 202 14.61 2.02 -2.45
N ASP A 203 14.28 0.93 -1.76
CA ASP A 203 13.50 -0.18 -2.29
C ASP A 203 12.04 -0.15 -1.78
N GLY A 204 11.61 0.94 -1.15
CA GLY A 204 10.25 1.08 -0.61
C GLY A 204 9.99 0.25 0.65
N ASN A 205 11.03 -0.31 1.25
CA ASN A 205 10.95 -1.25 2.36
C ASN A 205 10.92 -0.58 3.75
N GLU A 206 10.74 0.74 3.78
CA GLU A 206 10.78 1.57 4.98
C GLU A 206 9.94 2.84 4.79
N VAL A 207 9.34 3.29 5.89
CA VAL A 207 8.54 4.51 5.98
C VAL A 207 8.89 5.29 7.24
N ASP A 208 8.83 6.61 7.14
CA ASP A 208 8.90 7.51 8.29
C ASP A 208 7.50 8.05 8.60
N LEU A 209 7.09 7.97 9.85
CA LEU A 209 5.98 8.74 10.41
C LEU A 209 6.53 9.90 11.24
N ALA A 210 5.76 10.98 11.38
CA ALA A 210 6.19 12.12 12.18
C ALA A 210 6.37 11.74 13.66
N ALA A 211 7.30 12.36 14.37
CA ALA A 211 7.54 12.06 15.79
C ALA A 211 6.38 12.42 16.74
N ASN A 212 5.34 13.11 16.25
CA ASN A 212 4.12 13.42 16.97
C ASN A 212 2.93 12.55 16.53
N THR A 213 3.15 11.49 15.76
CA THR A 213 2.12 10.46 15.51
C THR A 213 1.65 9.87 16.83
N ASP A 214 0.36 9.54 16.90
CA ASP A 214 -0.26 9.00 18.11
C ASP A 214 0.56 7.81 18.67
N PRO A 215 0.91 7.82 19.97
CA PRO A 215 1.68 6.75 20.59
C PRO A 215 1.04 5.36 20.48
N ASP A 216 -0.28 5.25 20.48
CA ASP A 216 -1.02 3.99 20.38
C ASP A 216 -0.99 3.45 18.95
N LEU A 217 -1.07 4.33 17.93
CA LEU A 217 -0.76 3.96 16.55
C LEU A 217 0.68 3.44 16.41
N VAL A 218 1.65 4.15 16.99
CA VAL A 218 3.08 3.76 16.96
C VAL A 218 3.28 2.40 17.62
N ALA A 219 2.67 2.18 18.78
CA ALA A 219 2.76 0.92 19.51
C ALA A 219 2.14 -0.24 18.72
N ALA A 220 0.95 -0.05 18.14
CA ALA A 220 0.29 -1.05 17.30
C ALA A 220 1.13 -1.40 16.07
N LEU A 221 1.65 -0.39 15.36
CA LEU A 221 2.56 -0.60 14.23
C LEU A 221 3.83 -1.36 14.62
N ALA A 222 4.40 -1.08 15.80
CA ALA A 222 5.59 -1.77 16.30
C ALA A 222 5.34 -3.25 16.63
N THR A 223 4.09 -3.70 16.74
CA THR A 223 3.76 -5.13 16.83
C THR A 223 3.85 -5.84 15.48
N CYS A 224 3.73 -5.10 14.38
CA CYS A 224 3.65 -5.63 13.02
C CYS A 224 4.88 -5.31 12.15
N LEU A 225 5.66 -4.28 12.50
CA LEU A 225 6.80 -3.79 11.74
C LEU A 225 8.01 -3.60 12.65
N ASN A 226 9.21 -3.60 12.08
CA ASN A 226 10.40 -3.24 12.85
C ASN A 226 10.40 -1.73 13.09
N HIS A 227 10.59 -1.30 14.34
CA HIS A 227 10.50 0.09 14.75
C HIS A 227 11.83 0.64 15.28
N SER A 228 12.12 1.89 14.96
CA SER A 228 13.07 2.70 15.71
C SER A 228 12.68 4.17 15.70
N ALA A 229 12.99 4.91 16.77
CA ALA A 229 12.77 6.35 16.82
C ALA A 229 14.10 7.08 16.54
N GLY A 230 14.03 8.21 15.83
CA GLY A 230 15.22 8.98 15.54
C GLY A 230 14.98 10.18 14.65
N ARG A 231 15.98 10.49 13.83
CA ARG A 231 15.84 11.43 12.71
C ARG A 231 16.00 10.68 11.41
N ASN A 232 15.21 11.03 10.40
CA ASN A 232 15.47 10.55 9.05
C ASN A 232 16.62 11.33 8.43
N SER A 233 17.08 10.90 7.26
CA SER A 233 18.20 11.55 6.57
C SER A 233 17.89 12.96 6.05
N GLU A 234 16.62 13.41 6.12
CA GLU A 234 16.22 14.79 5.83
C GLU A 234 16.31 15.67 7.11
N GLY A 235 16.49 15.06 8.28
CA GLY A 235 16.66 15.74 9.57
C GLY A 235 15.38 15.90 10.39
N ALA A 236 14.24 15.45 9.86
CA ALA A 236 12.99 15.42 10.61
C ALA A 236 13.05 14.34 11.69
N ARG A 237 12.53 14.64 12.89
CA ARG A 237 12.30 13.62 13.92
C ARG A 237 11.14 12.73 13.48
N CYS A 238 11.34 11.42 13.52
CA CYS A 238 10.37 10.46 13.01
C CYS A 238 10.40 9.13 13.77
N HIS A 239 9.37 8.33 13.51
CA HIS A 239 9.35 6.89 13.76
C HIS A 239 9.63 6.17 12.45
N HIS A 240 10.75 5.44 12.41
CA HIS A 240 11.14 4.56 11.32
C HIS A 240 10.40 3.23 11.46
N PHE A 241 9.72 2.82 10.40
CA PHE A 241 9.13 1.49 10.30
C PHE A 241 9.62 0.78 9.05
N ASP A 242 10.13 -0.45 9.21
CA ASP A 242 10.59 -1.27 8.09
C ASP A 242 10.01 -2.69 8.14
N ASN A 243 10.03 -3.38 6.99
CA ASN A 243 9.42 -4.70 6.83
C ASN A 243 10.29 -5.89 7.26
N ARG A 244 11.42 -5.71 7.96
CA ARG A 244 12.27 -6.83 8.45
C ARG A 244 11.55 -7.74 9.45
N LYS A 245 10.55 -7.22 10.14
CA LYS A 245 9.71 -7.96 11.10
C LYS A 245 8.23 -7.93 10.70
N ALA A 246 7.94 -7.83 9.40
CA ALA A 246 6.58 -7.65 8.92
C ALA A 246 5.67 -8.84 9.27
N VAL A 247 4.63 -8.58 10.07
CA VAL A 247 3.53 -9.52 10.35
C VAL A 247 2.36 -9.18 9.44
N TRP A 248 2.13 -10.00 8.42
CA TRP A 248 1.02 -9.86 7.49
C TRP A 248 0.59 -11.22 6.94
N PRO A 249 -0.71 -11.56 6.92
CA PRO A 249 -1.84 -10.78 7.45
C PRO A 249 -1.76 -10.60 8.98
N ILE A 250 -2.41 -9.56 9.51
CA ILE A 250 -2.44 -9.29 10.95
C ILE A 250 -3.40 -10.30 11.60
N THR A 251 -2.88 -11.07 12.56
CA THR A 251 -3.66 -12.08 13.28
C THR A 251 -4.44 -11.46 14.43
N GLU A 252 -5.52 -12.10 14.89
CA GLU A 252 -6.25 -11.69 16.11
C GLU A 252 -5.34 -11.62 17.32
N SER A 253 -4.38 -12.55 17.45
CA SER A 253 -3.39 -12.52 18.55
C SER A 253 -2.46 -11.30 18.50
N THR A 254 -2.27 -10.71 17.32
CA THR A 254 -1.52 -9.46 17.16
C THR A 254 -2.42 -8.27 17.49
N ARG A 255 -3.66 -8.24 16.95
CA ARG A 255 -4.67 -7.21 17.25
C ARG A 255 -4.99 -7.09 18.73
N ALA A 256 -5.08 -8.21 19.44
CA ALA A 256 -5.35 -8.25 20.88
C ALA A 256 -4.27 -7.57 21.75
N LYS A 257 -3.11 -7.21 21.17
CA LYS A 257 -2.05 -6.45 21.85
C LYS A 257 -2.22 -4.94 21.68
N TRP A 258 -3.10 -4.51 20.78
CA TRP A 258 -3.39 -3.10 20.57
C TRP A 258 -4.37 -2.65 21.63
N LYS A 259 -4.28 -1.38 22.04
CA LYS A 259 -5.32 -0.82 22.88
C LYS A 259 -6.62 -0.76 22.09
N THR A 260 -7.73 -1.01 22.77
CA THR A 260 -9.04 -0.62 22.27
C THR A 260 -9.09 0.91 22.17
N PRO A 261 -9.71 1.46 21.10
CA PRO A 261 -9.89 2.90 20.92
C PRO A 261 -10.60 3.58 22.10
#